data_AF-A0A3M1VUD5-F1
#
_entry.id   AF-A0A3M1VUD5-F1
#
_cell.length_a   1.000
_cell.length_b   1.000
_cell.length_c   1.000
_cell.angle_alpha   90.00
_cell.angle_beta   90.00
_cell.angle_gamma   90.00
#
_symmetry.space_group_name_H-M   'P 1'
#
loop_
_entity.id
_entity.type
_entity.pdbx_description
1 polymer ?
#
loop_
_entity_poly.entity_id
_entity_poly.type
_entity_poly.pdbx_seq_one_letter_code
_entity_poly.pdbx_strand_id
1 'polypeptide(L)' 'VLALLLERVAERACRDTWRNIRDDLRQIKLAQLSGPHGRIWQVTEPGTDARKRLKALEIEAPPAVVDHV' A
#
# COMPACT_ATOMS: atom_id res chain seq x y z
N VAL A 1 -0.30 3.94 -22.64
CA VAL A 1 1.04 3.31 -22.73
C VAL A 1 1.81 3.38 -21.40
N LEU A 2 1.81 4.52 -20.69
CA LEU A 2 2.52 4.67 -19.40
C LEU A 2 2.16 3.59 -18.36
N ALA A 3 0.88 3.24 -18.21
CA ALA A 3 0.43 2.22 -17.25
C ALA A 3 1.19 0.89 -17.40
N LEU A 4 1.31 0.37 -18.62
CA LEU A 4 2.00 -0.89 -18.89
C LEU A 4 3.52 -0.82 -18.61
N LEU A 5 4.13 0.36 -18.77
CA LEU A 5 5.53 0.57 -18.41
C LEU A 5 5.72 0.53 -16.89
N LEU A 6 4.82 1.17 -16.13
CA LEU A 6 4.84 1.13 -14.67
C LEU A 6 4.63 -0.29 -14.14
N GLU A 7 3.66 -1.02 -14.70
CA GLU A 7 3.45 -2.42 -14.39
C GLU A 7 4.73 -3.23 -14.63
N ARG A 8 5.40 -3.03 -15.78
CA ARG A 8 6.63 -3.76 -16.10
C ARG A 8 7.81 -3.40 -15.18
N VAL A 9 7.92 -2.15 -14.74
CA VAL A 9 8.91 -1.73 -13.75
C VAL A 9 8.66 -2.42 -12.41
N ALA A 10 7.40 -2.44 -11.96
CA ALA A 10 7.02 -3.11 -10.71
C ALA A 10 7.29 -4.62 -10.76
N GLU A 11 6.96 -5.29 -11.87
CA GLU A 11 7.25 -6.71 -12.08
C GLU A 11 8.75 -7.01 -12.02
N ARG A 12 9.58 -6.15 -12.62
CA ARG A 12 11.05 -6.30 -12.60
C ARG A 12 11.63 -6.11 -11.20
N ALA A 13 11.17 -5.10 -10.47
CA ALA A 13 11.63 -4.81 -9.11
C ALA A 13 11.23 -5.93 -8.12
N CYS A 14 9.98 -6.38 -8.20
CA CYS A 14 9.42 -7.39 -7.30
C CYS A 14 9.67 -8.84 -7.73
N ARG A 15 10.16 -9.07 -8.95
CA ARG A 15 10.34 -10.39 -9.59
C ARG A 15 9.09 -11.28 -9.52
N ASP A 16 7.94 -10.67 -9.75
CA ASP A 16 6.63 -11.33 -9.69
C ASP A 16 5.69 -10.69 -10.74
N THR A 17 4.51 -11.26 -10.92
CA THR A 17 3.49 -10.74 -11.83
C THR A 17 2.77 -9.53 -11.25
N TRP A 18 2.35 -8.61 -12.11
CA TRP A 18 1.59 -7.43 -11.67
C TRP A 18 0.35 -7.79 -10.86
N ARG A 19 -0.33 -8.89 -11.23
CA ARG A 19 -1.51 -9.39 -10.51
C ARG A 19 -1.21 -9.63 -9.03
N ASN A 20 -0.17 -10.40 -8.73
CA ASN A 20 0.19 -10.74 -7.35
C ASN A 20 0.64 -9.50 -6.58
N ILE A 21 1.48 -8.66 -7.18
CA ILE A 21 1.97 -7.41 -6.57
C ILE A 21 0.79 -6.50 -6.20
N ARG A 22 -0.14 -6.31 -7.14
CA ARG A 22 -1.32 -5.48 -6.93
C ARG A 22 -2.22 -6.07 -5.85
N ASP A 23 -2.43 -7.38 -5.85
CA ASP A 23 -3.31 -8.04 -4.89
C ASP A 23 -2.73 -7.97 -3.47
N ASP A 24 -1.40 -8.10 -3.31
CA ASP A 24 -0.69 -7.86 -2.04
C ASP A 24 -0.87 -6.40 -1.56
N LEU A 25 -0.59 -5.42 -2.43
CA LEU A 25 -0.66 -4.00 -2.08
C LEU A 25 -2.09 -3.52 -1.84
N ARG A 26 -3.09 -4.12 -2.49
CA ARG A 26 -4.52 -3.79 -2.32
C ARG A 26 -5.05 -4.11 -0.92
N GLN A 27 -4.35 -4.94 -0.15
CA GLN A 27 -4.68 -5.20 1.24
C GLN A 27 -4.46 -3.98 2.13
N ILE A 28 -3.56 -3.06 1.74
CA ILE A 28 -3.33 -1.80 2.44
C ILE A 28 -4.51 -0.88 2.13
N LYS A 29 -5.39 -0.71 3.12
CA LYS A 29 -6.56 0.16 3.01
C LYS A 29 -6.46 1.29 4.00
N LEU A 30 -6.85 2.47 3.55
CA LEU A 30 -7.06 3.64 4.40
C LEU A 30 -8.54 3.67 4.82
N ALA A 31 -8.79 3.50 6.10
CA ALA A 31 -10.11 3.59 6.71
C ALA A 31 -10.24 4.92 7.44
N GLN A 32 -11.33 5.65 7.19
CA GLN A 32 -11.70 6.81 8.00
C GLN A 32 -12.70 6.35 9.06
N LEU A 33 -12.34 6.52 10.33
CA LEU A 33 -13.22 6.24 11.45
C LEU A 33 -13.67 7.58 12.03
N SER A 34 -14.99 7.75 12.17
CA SER A 34 -15.60 8.94 12.75
C SER A 34 -16.27 8.55 14.06
N GLY A 35 -15.92 9.22 15.15
CA GLY A 35 -16.50 9.02 16.47
C GLY A 35 -16.93 10.34 17.12
N PRO A 36 -17.58 10.29 18.30
CA PRO A 36 -18.06 11.49 19.00
C PRO A 36 -16.95 12.49 19.35
N HIS A 37 -15.70 12.03 19.42
CA HIS A 37 -14.54 12.80 19.84
C HIS A 37 -13.61 13.22 18.69
N GLY A 38 -13.94 12.90 17.43
CA GLY A 38 -13.12 13.28 16.28
C GLY A 38 -13.11 12.29 15.13
N ARG A 39 -12.22 12.53 14.16
CA ARG A 39 -12.00 11.70 12.97
C ARG A 39 -10.57 11.20 12.95
N ILE A 40 -10.40 9.88 12.93
CA ILE A 40 -9.10 9.24 12.80
C ILE A 40 -9.00 8.52 11.47
N TRP A 41 -7.82 8.57 10.88
CA TRP A 41 -7.50 7.80 9.69
C TRP A 41 -6.60 6.64 10.09
N GLN A 42 -7.03 5.43 9.80
CA GLN A 42 -6.30 4.21 10.10
C GLN A 42 -5.92 3.51 8.81
N VAL A 43 -4.64 3.17 8.70
CA VAL A 43 -4.12 2.36 7.60
C VAL A 43 -4.02 0.92 8.07
N THR A 44 -4.50 -0.01 7.25
CA THR A 44 -4.35 -1.45 7.51
C THR A 44 -2.87 -1.80 7.46
N GLU A 45 -2.36 -2.45 8.50
CA GLU A 45 -0.97 -2.88 8.51
C GLU A 45 -0.68 -3.80 7.33
N PRO A 46 0.35 -3.51 6.52
CA PRO A 46 0.71 -4.37 5.41
C PRO A 46 1.17 -5.73 5.94
N GLY A 47 0.65 -6.80 5.34
CA GLY A 47 1.16 -8.16 5.54
C GLY A 47 2.62 -8.30 5.10
N THR A 48 3.25 -9.42 5.43
CA THR A 48 4.68 -9.66 5.15
C THR A 48 5.03 -9.46 3.68
N ASP A 49 4.20 -9.94 2.76
CA ASP A 49 4.49 -9.84 1.32
C ASP A 49 4.27 -8.41 0.81
N ALA A 50 3.21 -7.72 1.25
CA ALA A 50 3.02 -6.30 0.97
C ALA A 50 4.19 -5.44 1.46
N ARG A 51 4.74 -5.69 2.66
CA ARG A 51 5.95 -5.01 3.17
C ARG A 51 7.17 -5.28 2.29
N LYS A 52 7.36 -6.52 1.84
CA LYS A 52 8.45 -6.86 0.90
C LYS A 52 8.28 -6.12 -0.43
N ARG A 53 7.06 -6.02 -0.98
CA ARG A 53 6.78 -5.26 -2.21
C ARG A 53 7.10 -3.78 -2.04
N LEU A 54 6.61 -3.15 -0.99
CA LEU A 54 6.88 -1.74 -0.69
C LEU A 54 8.38 -1.46 -0.61
N LYS A 55 9.13 -2.32 0.10
CA LYS A 55 10.59 -2.23 0.19
C LYS A 55 11.28 -2.40 -1.18
N ALA A 56 10.85 -3.36 -1.99
CA ALA A 56 11.43 -3.62 -3.31
C ALA A 56 11.15 -2.49 -4.31
N LEU A 57 10.03 -1.77 -4.13
CA LEU A 57 9.64 -0.60 -4.91
C LEU A 57 10.19 0.71 -4.35
N GLU A 58 10.93 0.67 -3.24
CA GLU A 58 11.46 1.85 -2.54
C GLU A 58 10.35 2.85 -2.13
N ILE A 59 9.17 2.32 -1.76
CA ILE A 59 8.02 3.09 -1.30
C ILE A 59 7.93 2.96 0.23
N GLU A 60 7.91 4.09 0.93
CA GLU A 60 7.69 4.10 2.37
C GLU A 60 6.28 3.63 2.71
N ALA A 61 6.18 2.77 3.72
CA ALA A 61 4.88 2.30 4.17
C ALA A 61 4.09 3.46 4.80
N PRO A 62 2.79 3.60 4.45
CA PRO A 62 1.96 4.64 5.03
C PRO A 62 1.86 4.48 6.56
N PRO A 63 1.79 5.60 7.31
CA PRO A 63 1.68 5.57 8.77
C PRO A 63 0.37 4.89 9.22
N ALA A 64 0.45 4.09 10.28
CA ALA A 64 -0.67 3.25 10.74
C ALA A 64 -1.88 4.05 11.23
N VAL A 65 -1.65 5.19 11.87
CA VAL A 65 -2.70 6.11 12.32
C VAL A 65 -2.26 7.52 12.02
N VAL A 66 -3.14 8.29 11.39
CA VAL A 66 -2.99 9.74 11.21
C VAL A 66 -4.18 10.40 11.87
N ASP A 67 -3.91 11.16 12.92
CA ASP A 67 -4.92 12.00 13.56
C ASP A 67 -5.04 13.31 12.77
N HIS A 68 -6.27 13.70 12.45
CA HIS A 68 -6.53 15.00 11.84
C HIS A 68 -7.18 15.87 12.90
N VAL A 69 -6.35 16.72 13.52
CA VAL A 69 -6.77 17.85 14.37
C VAL A 69 -7.54 18.87 13.54
#